data_AF-A0A449AIY3-F1
#
_entry.id   AF-A0A449AIY3-F1
#
_cell.length_a   1.000
_cell.length_b   1.000
_cell.length_c   1.000
_cell.angle_alpha   90.00
_cell.angle_beta   90.00
_cell.angle_gamma   90.00
#
_symmetry.space_group_name_H-M   'P 1'
#
loop_
_entity.id
_entity.type
_entity.pdbx_description
1 polymer ?
#
loop_
_entity_poly.entity_id
_entity_poly.type
_entity_poly.pdbx_seq_one_letter_code
_entity_poly.pdbx_strand_id
1 'polypeptide(L)' 'MGYSIDGYKDVLGFWIGESESAKHWMQVFNDIKLRGVQEIYLMSSDNIAGISNAIKAVFPKTQIQKCLSTK' A
#
# COMPACT_ATOMS: atom_id res chain seq x y z
N MET A 1 -5.25 4.31 -3.74
CA MET A 1 -5.57 4.18 -5.18
C MET A 1 -4.58 3.22 -5.82
N GLY A 2 -5.01 2.47 -6.83
CA GLY A 2 -4.17 1.55 -7.58
C GLY A 2 -4.42 1.64 -9.08
N TYR A 3 -3.46 1.13 -9.85
CA TYR A 3 -3.59 0.95 -11.29
C TYR A 3 -3.36 -0.52 -11.61
N SER A 4 -4.24 -1.12 -12.42
CA SER A 4 -4.02 -2.46 -12.95
C SER A 4 -3.02 -2.44 -14.11
N ILE A 5 -2.51 -3.61 -14.47
CA ILE A 5 -1.65 -3.78 -15.65
C ILE A 5 -2.36 -3.44 -16.95
N ASP A 6 -3.69 -3.51 -16.96
CA ASP A 6 -4.53 -3.15 -18.11
C ASP A 6 -4.78 -1.62 -18.19
N GLY A 7 -4.19 -0.84 -17.28
CA GLY A 7 -4.29 0.62 -17.26
C GLY A 7 -5.53 1.17 -16.56
N TYR A 8 -6.32 0.31 -15.88
CA TYR A 8 -7.49 0.77 -15.14
C TYR A 8 -7.07 1.36 -13.79
N LYS A 9 -7.51 2.59 -13.54
CA LYS A 9 -7.37 3.27 -12.26
C LYS A 9 -8.57 2.97 -11.38
N ASP A 10 -8.31 2.55 -10.14
CA ASP A 10 -9.39 2.34 -9.17
C ASP A 10 -8.97 2.65 -7.72
N VAL A 11 -9.96 2.85 -6.85
CA VAL A 11 -9.80 3.01 -5.41
C VAL A 11 -9.88 1.62 -4.75
N LEU A 12 -8.72 1.06 -4.39
CA LEU A 12 -8.62 -0.26 -3.74
C LEU A 12 -9.33 -0.36 -2.37
N GLY A 13 -9.60 0.78 -1.73
CA GLY A 13 -10.34 0.87 -0.48
C GLY A 13 -10.09 2.17 0.27
N PHE A 14 -10.84 2.33 1.36
CA PHE A 14 -10.68 3.40 2.34
C PHE A 14 -10.65 2.77 3.72
N TRP A 15 -9.67 3.16 4.52
CA TRP A 15 -9.49 2.67 5.89
C TRP A 15 -9.38 3.88 6.81
N ILE A 16 -10.15 3.87 7.90
CA ILE A 16 -10.03 4.87 8.97
C ILE A 16 -9.22 4.21 10.08
N GLY A 17 -8.07 4.78 10.39
CA GLY A 17 -7.21 4.34 11.49
C GLY A 17 -7.08 5.44 12.53
N GLU A 18 -7.06 5.06 13.82
CA GLU A 18 -6.78 5.99 14.92
C GLU A 18 -5.29 6.31 15.04
N SER A 19 -4.41 5.51 14.41
CA SER A 19 -2.95 5.72 14.43
C SER A 19 -2.28 5.21 13.14
N GLU A 20 -1.22 5.89 12.72
CA GLU A 20 -0.37 5.51 11.57
C GLU A 20 0.65 4.41 11.92
N SER A 21 0.29 3.48 12.81
CA SER A 21 1.21 2.44 13.27
C SER A 21 1.50 1.39 12.19
N ALA A 22 2.68 0.77 12.26
CA ALA A 22 3.04 -0.35 11.36
C ALA A 22 2.02 -1.50 11.41
N LYS A 23 1.41 -1.75 12.58
CA LYS A 23 0.37 -2.77 12.76
C LYS A 23 -0.89 -2.43 11.96
N HIS A 24 -1.32 -1.18 11.97
CA HIS A 24 -2.46 -0.72 11.19
C HIS A 24 -2.21 -0.92 9.68
N TRP A 25 -1.05 -0.47 9.18
CA TRP A 25 -0.69 -0.66 7.77
C TRP A 25 -0.60 -2.13 7.36
N MET A 26 -0.09 -3.01 8.23
CA MET A 26 -0.12 -4.45 7.95
C MET A 26 -1.53 -5.01 7.82
N GLN A 27 -2.49 -4.55 8.64
CA GLN A 27 -3.88 -4.95 8.49
C GLN A 27 -4.44 -4.51 7.13
N VAL A 28 -4.21 -3.25 6.75
CA VAL A 28 -4.63 -2.71 5.43
C VAL A 28 -4.07 -3.55 4.27
N PHE A 29 -2.79 -3.89 4.29
CA PHE A 29 -2.19 -4.67 3.21
C PHE A 29 -2.68 -6.12 3.17
N ASN A 30 -2.93 -6.74 4.34
CA ASN A 30 -3.51 -8.07 4.39
C ASN A 30 -4.94 -8.07 3.85
N ASP A 31 -5.76 -7.07 4.15
CA ASP A 31 -7.10 -6.93 3.57
C ASP A 31 -7.05 -6.84 2.04
N ILE A 32 -6.12 -6.03 1.50
CA ILE A 32 -5.91 -5.91 0.05
C ILE A 32 -5.54 -7.27 -0.56
N LYS A 33 -4.67 -8.03 0.10
CA LYS A 33 -4.28 -9.38 -0.33
C LYS A 33 -5.45 -10.37 -0.30
N LEU A 34 -6.26 -10.32 0.76
CA LEU A 34 -7.47 -11.16 0.90
C LEU A 34 -8.54 -10.85 -0.15
N ARG A 35 -8.58 -9.62 -0.67
CA ARG A 35 -9.46 -9.22 -1.79
C ARG A 35 -8.98 -9.70 -3.16
N GLY A 36 -7.86 -10.42 -3.23
CA GLY A 36 -7.36 -11.05 -4.44
C GLY A 36 -6.18 -10.33 -5.11
N VAL A 37 -5.65 -9.24 -4.53
CA VAL A 37 -4.43 -8.62 -5.04
C VAL A 37 -3.24 -9.54 -4.75
N GLN A 38 -2.63 -10.04 -5.82
CA GLN A 38 -1.53 -11.01 -5.71
C GLN A 38 -0.18 -10.33 -5.47
N GLU A 39 0.09 -9.24 -6.19
CA GLU A 39 1.37 -8.55 -6.17
C GLU A 39 1.16 -7.04 -6.39
N ILE A 40 2.03 -6.24 -5.76
CA ILE A 40 2.11 -4.79 -5.98
C ILE A 40 3.54 -4.52 -6.46
N TYR A 41 3.71 -4.11 -7.72
CA TYR A 41 5.04 -3.83 -8.28
C TYR A 41 5.65 -2.55 -7.68
N LEU A 42 4.84 -1.51 -7.57
CA LEU A 42 5.26 -0.19 -7.11
C LEU A 42 4.24 0.37 -6.14
N MET A 43 4.71 0.83 -4.99
CA MET A 43 3.95 1.61 -4.03
C MET A 43 4.55 3.00 -3.91
N SER A 44 3.72 4.02 -4.13
CA SER A 44 4.09 5.41 -3.85
C SER A 44 3.51 5.84 -2.50
N SER A 45 4.35 6.38 -1.61
CA SER A 45 3.92 6.88 -0.30
C SER A 45 4.80 8.03 0.17
N ASP A 46 4.36 8.78 1.18
CA ASP A 46 5.11 9.89 1.78
C ASP A 46 6.24 9.45 2.72
N ASN A 47 6.66 8.19 2.63
CA ASN A 47 7.69 7.59 3.46
C ASN A 47 7.38 7.67 4.97
N ILE A 48 6.10 7.43 5.31
CA ILE A 48 5.64 7.39 6.70
C ILE A 48 6.30 6.22 7.43
N ALA A 49 6.81 6.47 8.63
CA ALA A 49 7.46 5.46 9.44
C ALA A 49 6.48 4.31 9.76
N GLY A 50 6.77 3.09 9.26
CA GLY A 50 5.95 1.90 9.49
C GLY A 50 5.29 1.34 8.23
N ILE A 51 4.92 2.17 7.26
CA ILE A 51 4.28 1.71 6.01
C ILE A 51 5.24 0.86 5.16
N SER A 52 6.51 1.26 5.11
CA SER A 52 7.56 0.59 4.33
C SER A 52 7.90 -0.80 4.88
N ASN A 53 7.84 -0.98 6.20
CA ASN A 53 8.05 -2.28 6.83
C ASN A 53 6.82 -3.17 6.65
N ALA A 54 5.62 -2.60 6.79
CA ALA A 54 4.37 -3.30 6.65
C ALA A 54 4.15 -3.85 5.23
N ILE A 55 4.42 -3.03 4.19
CA ILE A 55 4.25 -3.48 2.80
C ILE A 55 5.24 -4.59 2.46
N LYS A 56 6.51 -4.49 2.90
CA LYS A 56 7.51 -5.55 2.67
C LYS A 56 7.19 -6.85 3.40
N ALA A 57 6.47 -6.80 4.52
CA ALA A 57 6.03 -7.99 5.23
C ALA A 57 4.92 -8.74 4.46
N VAL A 58 4.01 -8.03 3.79
CA VAL A 58 2.86 -8.64 3.09
C VAL A 58 3.15 -8.91 1.59
N PHE A 59 3.87 -7.98 0.96
CA PHE A 59 4.30 -7.96 -0.44
C PHE A 59 5.81 -7.69 -0.53
N PRO A 60 6.66 -8.73 -0.34
CA PRO A 60 8.12 -8.55 -0.21
C PRO A 60 8.83 -8.05 -1.48
N LYS A 61 8.20 -8.20 -2.65
CA LYS A 61 8.76 -7.76 -3.94
C LYS A 61 8.40 -6.31 -4.31
N THR A 62 7.59 -5.63 -3.49
CA THR A 62 7.13 -4.28 -3.80
C THR A 62 8.25 -3.26 -3.69
N GLN A 63 8.42 -2.47 -4.75
CA GLN A 63 9.29 -1.30 -4.73
C GLN A 63 8.55 -0.11 -4.11
N ILE A 64 9.23 0.62 -3.23
CA ILE A 64 8.65 1.79 -2.56
C ILE A 64 9.30 3.03 -3.12
N GLN A 65 8.48 3.96 -3.60
CA GLN A 65 8.90 5.26 -4.09
C GLN A 65 8.28 6.37 -3.25
N LYS A 66 9.06 7.42 -2.98
CA LYS A 66 8.51 8.64 -2.37
C LYS A 66 7.56 9.32 -3.35
N CYS A 67 6.36 9.66 -2.87
CA CYS A 67 5.41 10.43 -3.66
C CYS A 67 5.98 11.81 -4.01
N LEU A 68 5.96 12.17 -5.30
CA LEU A 68 6.47 13.47 -5.78
C LEU A 68 5.38 14.56 -5.75
N SER A 69 4.10 14.19 -5.72
CA SER A 69 2.99 15.15 -5.73
C SER A 69 2.72 15.76 -4.36
N THR A 70 3.29 15.19 -3.30
CA THR A 70 3.20 15.73 -1.94
C THR A 70 4.21 16.87 -1.82
N LYS A 71 3.74 18.08 -2.06
CA LYS A 71 4.48 19.33 -1.93
C LYS A 71 3.95 20.11 -0.73
#